data_AF-A0A963EN18-F1
#
_entry.id   AF-A0A963EN18-F1
#
_cell.length_a   1.000
_cell.length_b   1.000
_cell.length_c   1.000
_cell.angle_alpha   90.00
_cell.angle_beta   90.00
_cell.angle_gamma   90.00
#
_symmetry.space_group_name_H-M   'P 1'
#
loop_
_entity.id
_entity.type
_entity.pdbx_description
1 polymer ?
#
loop_
_entity_poly.entity_id
_entity_poly.type
_entity_poly.pdbx_seq_one_letter_code
_entity_poly.pdbx_strand_id
1 'polypeptide(L)'
;MQSIRVVGGNTLAGSVDVSGSKNAALPILFSTLLADGTHRFENVPQLRDIDSTEQLLRALNCQTAHTGNSMRVSVVRPEKMEAPYDLVRKMRASILCLGPLLTRYGEARVSLPGGCAIGSRPVDLHVQTMKRLGAEIEVEAGYVIAKTKRLQGARILFDKVTVGGTENALMAAALARGTTVIENAAKEPEVVDLVHYLRSMGAKIDGEGTSVITIDGVDELHPAEHRIVPDRIEAGTLLIAGAITGGSVTIRQCVPQHLQALMDKMQDCGFKVHSDETSITVETAGEWSGTDVATAPYPAFPTDLQAQFM
;
A
#
# COMPACT_ATOMS: atom_id res chain seq x y z
N MET A 1 16.32 13.99 19.63
CA MET A 1 16.02 12.88 18.71
C MET A 1 16.37 11.58 19.43
N GLN A 2 15.60 10.52 19.20
CA GLN A 2 16.01 9.17 19.64
C GLN A 2 17.16 8.68 18.74
N SER A 3 18.01 7.80 19.26
CA SER A 3 19.12 7.21 18.51
C SER A 3 19.18 5.70 18.78
N ILE A 4 19.63 4.94 17.78
CA ILE A 4 19.90 3.50 17.91
C ILE A 4 21.42 3.34 17.95
N ARG A 5 21.94 2.76 19.04
CA ARG A 5 23.37 2.41 19.17
C ARG A 5 23.53 0.93 18.87
N VAL A 6 24.25 0.61 17.80
CA VAL A 6 24.57 -0.78 17.41
C VAL A 6 26.02 -1.09 17.77
N VAL A 7 26.26 -2.25 18.38
CA VAL A 7 27.60 -2.81 18.60
C VAL A 7 27.75 -4.01 17.66
N GLY A 8 28.72 -3.95 16.74
CA GLY A 8 28.93 -5.01 15.74
C GLY A 8 29.49 -6.31 16.33
N GLY A 9 29.51 -7.37 15.52
CA GLY A 9 30.06 -8.69 15.88
C GLY A 9 29.05 -9.69 16.44
N ASN A 10 27.74 -9.40 16.35
CA ASN A 10 26.68 -10.28 16.83
C ASN A 10 26.11 -11.12 15.69
N THR A 11 25.92 -12.41 15.95
CA THR A 11 25.20 -13.34 15.07
C THR A 11 23.75 -13.44 15.49
N LEU A 12 22.82 -13.33 14.53
CA LEU A 12 21.38 -13.44 14.80
C LEU A 12 20.94 -14.90 14.68
N ALA A 13 20.23 -15.41 15.68
CA ALA A 13 19.65 -16.75 15.62
C ALA A 13 18.28 -16.77 16.29
N GLY A 14 17.32 -17.46 15.69
CA GLY A 14 15.99 -17.64 16.24
C GLY A 14 14.88 -17.37 15.24
N SER A 15 13.68 -17.06 15.76
CA SER A 15 12.51 -16.77 14.93
C SER A 15 11.81 -15.49 15.34
N VAL A 16 11.21 -14.81 14.36
CA VAL A 16 10.49 -13.55 14.56
C VAL A 16 9.25 -13.53 13.67
N ASP A 17 8.12 -13.06 14.21
CA ASP A 17 6.90 -12.81 13.44
C ASP A 17 7.00 -11.44 12.78
N VAL A 18 6.49 -11.31 11.55
CA VAL A 18 6.39 -10.01 10.87
C VAL A 18 5.04 -9.35 11.10
N SER A 19 5.06 -8.02 11.09
CA SER A 19 3.88 -7.17 11.20
C SER A 19 3.09 -7.18 9.89
N GLY A 20 1.90 -6.56 9.89
CA GLY A 20 1.20 -6.29 8.63
C GLY A 20 1.87 -5.22 7.79
N SER A 21 1.68 -5.33 6.49
CA SER A 21 2.24 -4.44 5.50
C SER A 21 1.73 -3.03 5.70
N LYS A 22 2.65 -2.12 5.99
CA LYS A 22 2.34 -0.68 6.02
C LYS A 22 1.79 -0.24 4.66
N ASN A 23 2.41 -0.68 3.57
CA ASN A 23 2.04 -0.26 2.22
C ASN A 23 0.67 -0.82 1.78
N ALA A 24 0.21 -1.94 2.35
CA ALA A 24 -1.18 -2.41 2.16
C ALA A 24 -2.17 -1.69 3.09
N ALA A 25 -1.80 -1.47 4.36
CA ALA A 25 -2.67 -0.84 5.34
C ALA A 25 -3.09 0.58 4.94
N LEU A 26 -2.18 1.39 4.39
CA LEU A 26 -2.48 2.78 4.02
C LEU A 26 -3.65 2.93 3.02
N PRO A 27 -3.62 2.31 1.81
CA PRO A 27 -4.75 2.39 0.88
C PRO A 27 -6.01 1.75 1.44
N ILE A 28 -5.90 0.62 2.15
CA ILE A 28 -7.05 -0.08 2.76
C ILE A 28 -7.76 0.84 3.77
N LEU A 29 -7.01 1.51 4.65
CA LEU A 29 -7.58 2.45 5.61
C LEU A 29 -8.27 3.63 4.92
N PHE A 30 -7.72 4.17 3.83
CA PHE A 30 -8.41 5.22 3.06
C PHE A 30 -9.65 4.73 2.33
N SER A 31 -9.67 3.47 1.89
CA SER A 31 -10.84 2.88 1.23
C SER A 31 -12.05 2.68 2.16
N THR A 32 -11.87 2.77 3.49
CA THR A 32 -13.00 2.82 4.44
C THR A 32 -13.98 3.95 4.10
N LEU A 33 -13.46 5.07 3.57
CA LEU A 33 -14.24 6.21 3.13
C LEU A 33 -15.25 5.87 2.02
N LEU A 34 -15.20 4.68 1.42
CA LEU A 34 -16.15 4.23 0.40
C LEU A 34 -17.50 3.74 0.96
N ALA A 35 -17.59 3.37 2.26
CA ALA A 35 -18.82 2.88 2.88
C ALA A 35 -19.07 3.46 4.30
N ASP A 36 -20.32 3.68 4.68
CA ASP A 36 -20.70 4.21 6.00
C ASP A 36 -20.82 3.04 6.98
N GLY A 37 -20.42 3.28 8.23
CA GLY A 37 -20.45 2.27 9.28
C GLY A 37 -19.05 1.86 9.73
N THR A 38 -18.94 0.72 10.39
CA THR A 38 -17.71 0.33 11.10
C THR A 38 -16.96 -0.76 10.37
N HIS A 39 -15.76 -0.42 9.91
CA HIS A 39 -14.77 -1.35 9.36
C HIS A 39 -13.86 -1.86 10.46
N ARG A 40 -13.39 -3.11 10.32
CA ARG A 40 -12.48 -3.73 11.29
C ARG A 40 -11.27 -4.30 10.57
N PHE A 41 -10.11 -4.02 11.13
CA PHE A 41 -8.84 -4.45 10.58
C PHE A 41 -8.06 -5.22 11.63
N GLU A 42 -7.51 -6.34 11.22
CA GLU A 42 -6.54 -7.09 12.01
C GLU A 42 -5.16 -6.99 11.36
N ASN A 43 -4.12 -7.18 12.17
CA ASN A 43 -2.72 -7.08 11.73
C ASN A 43 -2.30 -5.69 11.22
N VAL A 44 -2.86 -4.61 11.75
CA VAL A 44 -2.42 -3.25 11.43
C VAL A 44 -1.09 -2.97 12.15
N PRO A 45 -0.03 -2.50 11.46
CA PRO A 45 1.26 -2.25 12.09
C PRO A 45 1.24 -0.95 12.93
N GLN A 46 2.06 -0.89 13.99
CA GLN A 46 2.17 0.28 14.86
C GLN A 46 3.27 1.23 14.37
N LEU A 47 2.94 2.05 13.37
CA LEU A 47 3.90 2.94 12.69
C LEU A 47 3.37 4.37 12.61
N ARG A 48 4.27 5.35 12.54
CA ARG A 48 3.91 6.79 12.43
C ARG A 48 3.05 7.13 11.21
N ASP A 49 3.22 6.39 10.12
CA ASP A 49 2.39 6.56 8.91
C ASP A 49 0.94 6.12 9.18
N ILE A 50 0.74 5.07 9.99
CA ILE A 50 -0.59 4.66 10.47
C ILE A 50 -1.18 5.74 11.38
N ASP A 51 -0.41 6.25 12.35
CA ASP A 51 -0.87 7.36 13.22
C ASP A 51 -1.28 8.60 12.41
N SER A 52 -0.54 8.91 11.33
CA SER A 52 -0.84 10.03 10.44
C SER A 52 -2.10 9.77 9.61
N THR A 53 -2.32 8.52 9.19
CA THR A 53 -3.55 8.09 8.51
C THR A 53 -4.75 8.20 9.44
N GLU A 54 -4.63 7.79 10.70
CA GLU A 54 -5.68 7.97 11.71
C GLU A 54 -6.04 9.44 11.91
N GLN A 55 -5.04 10.32 12.02
CA GLN A 55 -5.27 11.76 12.13
C GLN A 55 -6.02 12.32 10.93
N LEU A 56 -5.68 11.89 9.71
CA LEU A 56 -6.35 12.33 8.50
C LEU A 56 -7.78 11.79 8.40
N LEU A 57 -8.01 10.51 8.73
CA LEU A 57 -9.36 9.93 8.79
C LEU A 57 -10.23 10.66 9.82
N ARG A 58 -9.68 11.00 11.00
CA ARG A 58 -10.38 11.81 12.01
C ARG A 58 -10.72 13.22 11.52
N ALA A 59 -9.82 13.85 10.76
CA ALA A 59 -10.10 15.14 10.12
C ALA A 59 -11.23 15.04 9.06
N LEU A 60 -11.40 13.86 8.46
CA LEU A 60 -12.49 13.51 7.56
C LEU A 60 -13.69 12.90 8.32
N ASN A 61 -13.90 13.29 9.58
CA ASN A 61 -15.05 12.90 10.41
C ASN A 61 -15.18 11.39 10.72
N CYS A 62 -14.13 10.60 10.53
CA CYS A 62 -14.11 9.20 10.94
C CYS A 62 -13.71 9.06 12.42
N GLN A 63 -14.23 8.06 13.10
CA GLN A 63 -13.76 7.67 14.42
C GLN A 63 -12.82 6.48 14.30
N THR A 64 -11.61 6.58 14.84
CA THR A 64 -10.63 5.48 14.85
C THR A 64 -10.37 5.00 16.26
N ALA A 65 -10.30 3.69 16.44
CA ALA A 65 -9.90 3.05 17.69
C ALA A 65 -8.91 1.92 17.39
N HIS A 66 -7.74 1.98 18.01
CA HIS A 66 -6.63 1.05 17.77
C HIS A 66 -6.26 0.35 19.08
N THR A 67 -6.15 -0.97 19.08
CA THR A 67 -5.75 -1.77 20.25
C THR A 67 -4.87 -2.93 19.81
N GLY A 68 -3.60 -2.91 20.21
CA GLY A 68 -2.62 -3.87 19.70
C GLY A 68 -2.45 -3.71 18.19
N ASN A 69 -2.69 -4.77 17.43
CA ASN A 69 -2.68 -4.76 15.96
C ASN A 69 -4.10 -4.79 15.37
N SER A 70 -5.13 -4.56 16.18
CA SER A 70 -6.53 -4.48 15.75
C SER A 70 -6.98 -3.03 15.68
N MET A 71 -7.65 -2.64 14.61
CA MET A 71 -8.11 -1.28 14.38
C MET A 71 -9.56 -1.26 13.92
N ARG A 72 -10.34 -0.31 14.44
CA ARG A 72 -11.70 -0.02 13.97
C ARG A 72 -11.75 1.38 13.39
N VAL A 73 -12.42 1.51 12.26
CA VAL A 73 -12.71 2.80 11.62
C VAL A 73 -14.22 2.89 11.41
N SER A 74 -14.87 3.77 12.16
CA SER A 74 -16.28 4.09 11.97
C SER A 74 -16.38 5.35 11.12
N VAL A 75 -16.93 5.19 9.93
CA VAL A 75 -17.10 6.27 8.95
C VAL A 75 -18.48 6.86 9.10
N VAL A 76 -18.51 8.17 9.33
CA VAL A 76 -19.68 9.02 9.22
C VAL A 76 -19.38 10.03 8.13
N ARG A 77 -20.39 10.38 7.33
CA ARG A 77 -20.25 11.37 6.25
C ARG A 77 -19.47 12.61 6.73
N PRO A 78 -18.36 12.99 6.07
CA PRO A 78 -17.62 14.20 6.40
C PRO A 78 -18.47 15.46 6.17
N GLU A 79 -18.31 16.48 7.03
CA GLU A 79 -18.89 17.80 6.79
C GLU A 79 -18.20 18.53 5.63
N LYS A 80 -16.90 18.26 5.44
CA LYS A 80 -16.05 18.82 4.38
C LYS A 80 -15.21 17.71 3.77
N MET A 81 -15.14 17.67 2.44
CA MET A 81 -14.32 16.71 1.70
C MET A 81 -12.89 17.22 1.52
N GLU A 82 -12.27 17.69 2.62
CA GLU A 82 -10.98 18.38 2.58
C GLU A 82 -9.91 17.62 3.38
N ALA A 83 -8.80 17.29 2.71
CA ALA A 83 -7.59 16.76 3.34
C ALA A 83 -6.55 17.90 3.50
N PRO A 84 -6.34 18.40 4.73
CA PRO A 84 -5.59 19.63 4.98
C PRO A 84 -4.08 19.45 4.79
N TYR A 85 -3.41 20.52 4.34
CA TYR A 85 -1.96 20.55 4.09
C TYR A 85 -1.12 20.03 5.26
N ASP A 86 -1.42 20.40 6.50
CA ASP A 86 -0.62 20.01 7.66
C ASP A 86 -0.61 18.51 7.95
N LEU A 87 -1.63 17.77 7.49
CA LEU A 87 -1.68 16.32 7.58
C LEU A 87 -1.05 15.69 6.33
N VAL A 88 -1.41 16.18 5.13
CA VAL A 88 -0.92 15.61 3.87
C VAL A 88 0.60 15.77 3.71
N ARG A 89 1.19 16.89 4.15
CA ARG A 89 2.64 17.11 4.06
C ARG A 89 3.46 16.14 4.90
N LYS A 90 2.86 15.55 5.94
CA LYS A 90 3.53 14.58 6.82
C LYS A 90 3.63 13.20 6.17
N MET A 91 2.68 12.85 5.31
CA MET A 91 2.62 11.53 4.69
C MET A 91 2.10 11.62 3.26
N ARG A 92 2.97 11.30 2.30
CA ARG A 92 2.67 11.36 0.87
C ARG A 92 1.50 10.47 0.44
N ALA A 93 1.32 9.32 1.09
CA ALA A 93 0.22 8.39 0.82
C ALA A 93 -1.17 9.00 1.05
N SER A 94 -1.26 10.15 1.74
CA SER A 94 -2.52 10.87 1.97
C SER A 94 -3.26 11.22 0.67
N ILE A 95 -2.58 11.31 -0.48
CA ILE A 95 -3.24 11.53 -1.78
C ILE A 95 -4.23 10.42 -2.15
N LEU A 96 -4.12 9.23 -1.53
CA LEU A 96 -5.01 8.10 -1.75
C LEU A 96 -6.45 8.34 -1.24
N CYS A 97 -6.69 9.34 -0.40
CA CYS A 97 -8.06 9.73 -0.04
C CYS A 97 -8.82 10.41 -1.19
N LEU A 98 -8.13 10.89 -2.24
CA LEU A 98 -8.74 11.61 -3.37
C LEU A 98 -9.81 10.77 -4.08
N GLY A 99 -9.50 9.52 -4.43
CA GLY A 99 -10.41 8.62 -5.13
C GLY A 99 -11.68 8.31 -4.33
N PRO A 100 -11.56 7.80 -3.08
CA PRO A 100 -12.70 7.54 -2.21
C PRO A 100 -13.59 8.77 -1.97
N LEU A 101 -13.01 9.93 -1.66
CA LEU A 101 -13.78 11.15 -1.41
C LEU A 101 -14.56 11.56 -2.67
N LEU A 102 -13.88 11.57 -3.82
CA LEU A 102 -14.47 12.02 -5.06
C LEU A 102 -15.57 11.09 -5.57
N THR A 103 -15.32 9.77 -5.59
CA THR A 103 -16.31 8.83 -6.13
C THR A 103 -17.56 8.73 -5.27
N ARG A 104 -17.42 8.94 -3.95
CA ARG A 104 -18.52 8.78 -3.02
C ARG A 104 -19.30 10.06 -2.77
N TYR A 105 -18.59 11.17 -2.62
CA TYR A 105 -19.20 12.44 -2.22
C TYR A 105 -19.29 13.47 -3.35
N GLY A 106 -18.71 13.17 -4.53
CA GLY A 106 -18.77 14.04 -5.71
C GLY A 106 -17.79 15.21 -5.68
N GLU A 107 -17.06 15.41 -4.59
CA GLU A 107 -16.05 16.45 -4.47
C GLU A 107 -14.91 16.02 -3.55
N ALA A 108 -13.72 16.56 -3.79
CA ALA A 108 -12.56 16.37 -2.95
C ALA A 108 -11.61 17.56 -3.08
N ARG A 109 -11.07 18.03 -1.95
CA ARG A 109 -10.01 19.03 -1.88
C ARG A 109 -8.82 18.46 -1.13
N VAL A 110 -7.80 18.02 -1.85
CA VAL A 110 -6.65 17.31 -1.27
C VAL A 110 -5.38 18.10 -1.52
N SER A 111 -4.63 18.39 -0.47
CA SER A 111 -3.35 19.08 -0.63
C SER A 111 -2.35 18.24 -1.43
N LEU A 112 -1.52 18.88 -2.25
CA LEU A 112 -0.44 18.21 -2.95
C LEU A 112 0.65 17.80 -1.95
N PRO A 113 1.12 16.54 -1.98
CA PRO A 113 2.29 16.16 -1.22
C PRO A 113 3.51 17.00 -1.63
N GLY A 114 4.36 17.34 -0.67
CA GLY A 114 5.62 18.03 -0.93
C GLY A 114 6.64 17.19 -1.72
N GLY A 115 7.83 17.77 -1.94
CA GLY A 115 8.96 17.06 -2.55
C GLY A 115 9.43 15.85 -1.74
N CYS A 116 9.91 14.81 -2.40
CA CYS A 116 10.43 13.58 -1.79
C CYS A 116 11.95 13.51 -1.97
N ALA A 117 12.70 13.20 -0.89
CA ALA A 117 14.16 13.11 -0.92
C ALA A 117 14.71 11.98 -1.81
N ILE A 118 13.88 10.97 -2.13
CA ILE A 118 14.26 9.82 -2.96
C ILE A 118 14.21 10.17 -4.46
N GLY A 119 13.40 11.16 -4.86
CA GLY A 119 13.27 11.57 -6.26
C GLY A 119 11.93 12.24 -6.59
N SER A 120 11.77 12.68 -7.84
CA SER A 120 10.52 13.28 -8.32
C SER A 120 9.43 12.20 -8.42
N ARG A 121 8.51 12.22 -7.45
CA ARG A 121 7.27 11.45 -7.51
C ARG A 121 6.16 12.46 -7.82
N PRO A 122 5.75 12.64 -9.08
CA PRO A 122 4.60 13.48 -9.38
C PRO A 122 3.30 12.76 -8.95
N VAL A 123 2.25 13.53 -8.65
CA VAL A 123 0.89 13.00 -8.42
C VAL A 123 0.00 13.14 -9.65
N ASP A 124 0.62 13.47 -10.79
CA ASP A 124 0.01 13.63 -12.10
C ASP A 124 -0.85 12.42 -12.48
N LEU A 125 -0.35 11.20 -12.25
CA LEU A 125 -1.09 9.98 -12.59
C LEU A 125 -2.38 9.85 -11.76
N HIS A 126 -2.39 10.27 -10.48
CA HIS A 126 -3.62 10.27 -9.68
C HIS A 126 -4.65 11.25 -10.25
N VAL A 127 -4.21 12.46 -10.60
CA VAL A 127 -5.07 13.51 -11.18
C VAL A 127 -5.60 13.08 -12.55
N GLN A 128 -4.73 12.53 -13.40
CA GLN A 128 -5.10 12.06 -14.73
C GLN A 128 -6.11 10.90 -14.67
N THR A 129 -5.94 9.96 -13.74
CA THR A 129 -6.93 8.90 -13.47
C THR A 129 -8.31 9.49 -13.20
N MET A 130 -8.41 10.43 -12.26
CA MET A 130 -9.70 11.04 -11.91
C MET A 130 -10.30 11.82 -13.09
N LYS A 131 -9.49 12.55 -13.87
CA LYS A 131 -9.95 13.21 -15.11
C LYS A 131 -10.49 12.21 -16.14
N ARG A 132 -9.80 11.08 -16.35
CA ARG A 132 -10.24 10.02 -17.28
C ARG A 132 -11.56 9.39 -16.84
N LEU A 133 -11.83 9.32 -15.55
CA LEU A 133 -13.11 8.90 -14.98
C LEU A 133 -14.19 10.01 -15.01
N GLY A 134 -13.91 11.15 -15.65
CA GLY A 134 -14.89 12.22 -15.85
C GLY A 134 -14.94 13.27 -14.72
N ALA A 135 -13.89 13.39 -13.92
CA ALA A 135 -13.78 14.47 -12.93
C ALA A 135 -13.28 15.78 -13.54
N GLU A 136 -13.88 16.89 -13.10
CA GLU A 136 -13.34 18.24 -13.29
C GLU A 136 -12.30 18.50 -12.21
N ILE A 137 -11.08 18.87 -12.59
CA ILE A 137 -9.99 19.05 -11.63
C ILE A 137 -9.19 20.31 -11.93
N GLU A 138 -9.06 21.13 -10.90
CA GLU A 138 -8.24 22.34 -10.85
C GLU A 138 -7.14 22.17 -9.79
N VAL A 139 -5.99 22.80 -10.04
CA VAL A 139 -4.90 22.85 -9.07
C VAL A 139 -4.68 24.31 -8.68
N GLU A 140 -5.03 24.65 -7.45
CA GLU A 140 -4.99 26.02 -6.94
C GLU A 140 -4.28 26.05 -5.57
N ALA A 141 -3.34 26.97 -5.40
CA ALA A 141 -2.62 27.19 -4.13
C ALA A 141 -2.06 25.92 -3.47
N GLY A 142 -1.61 24.94 -4.26
CA GLY A 142 -1.07 23.67 -3.76
C GLY A 142 -2.12 22.63 -3.36
N TYR A 143 -3.38 22.79 -3.78
CA TYR A 143 -4.46 21.81 -3.60
C TYR A 143 -4.94 21.28 -4.95
N VAL A 144 -5.28 20.00 -4.97
CA VAL A 144 -6.11 19.38 -6.01
C VAL A 144 -7.56 19.55 -5.59
N ILE A 145 -8.32 20.30 -6.39
CA ILE A 145 -9.75 20.53 -6.21
C ILE A 145 -10.46 19.75 -7.31
N ALA A 146 -11.13 18.67 -6.93
CA ALA A 146 -11.81 17.76 -7.85
C ALA A 146 -13.32 17.76 -7.60
N LYS A 147 -14.11 17.74 -8.67
CA LYS A 147 -15.57 17.67 -8.64
C LYS A 147 -16.11 16.72 -9.71
N THR A 148 -17.22 16.08 -9.41
CA THR A 148 -17.97 15.25 -10.36
C THR A 148 -19.42 15.11 -9.91
N LYS A 149 -20.34 14.93 -10.86
CA LYS A 149 -21.71 14.49 -10.52
C LYS A 149 -21.74 13.01 -10.17
N ARG A 150 -20.98 12.21 -10.92
CA ARG A 150 -20.74 10.78 -10.73
C ARG A 150 -19.62 10.39 -11.69
N LEU A 151 -18.58 9.75 -11.18
CA LEU A 151 -17.51 9.21 -12.04
C LEU A 151 -18.10 8.19 -13.03
N GLN A 152 -17.53 8.13 -14.23
CA GLN A 152 -17.88 7.19 -15.27
C GLN A 152 -16.72 6.22 -15.48
N GLY A 153 -17.04 4.95 -15.67
CA GLY A 153 -16.05 3.94 -16.01
C GLY A 153 -15.36 4.27 -17.33
N ALA A 154 -14.07 4.00 -17.40
CA ALA A 154 -13.24 4.34 -18.55
C ALA A 154 -12.09 3.35 -18.73
N ARG A 155 -11.45 3.39 -19.90
CA ARG A 155 -10.17 2.70 -20.12
C ARG A 155 -9.01 3.61 -19.69
N ILE A 156 -8.21 3.15 -18.75
CA ILE A 156 -7.08 3.87 -18.16
C ILE A 156 -5.82 3.10 -18.49
N LEU A 157 -4.98 3.66 -19.37
CA LEU A 157 -3.64 3.14 -19.63
C LEU A 157 -2.63 4.00 -18.87
N PHE A 158 -1.86 3.37 -17.99
CA PHE A 158 -0.74 4.03 -17.33
C PHE A 158 0.53 3.94 -18.19
N ASP A 159 1.15 5.08 -18.49
CA ASP A 159 2.40 5.13 -19.27
C ASP A 159 3.58 4.47 -18.53
N LYS A 160 3.51 4.44 -17.19
CA LYS A 160 4.44 3.74 -16.31
C LYS A 160 3.69 3.07 -15.17
N VAL A 161 4.19 1.93 -14.70
CA VAL A 161 3.60 1.25 -13.54
C VAL A 161 3.62 2.19 -12.34
N THR A 162 2.47 2.30 -11.66
CA THR A 162 2.30 3.16 -10.50
C THR A 162 1.42 2.46 -9.47
N VAL A 163 2.00 2.11 -8.31
CA VAL A 163 1.27 1.45 -7.21
C VAL A 163 0.13 2.36 -6.72
N GLY A 164 0.47 3.55 -6.21
CA GLY A 164 -0.53 4.49 -5.70
C GLY A 164 -1.52 4.97 -6.77
N GLY A 165 -1.11 5.08 -8.04
CA GLY A 165 -2.02 5.43 -9.12
C GLY A 165 -3.05 4.32 -9.39
N THR A 166 -2.61 3.06 -9.34
CA THR A 166 -3.48 1.87 -9.47
C THR A 166 -4.45 1.78 -8.29
N GLU A 167 -3.97 1.93 -7.06
CA GLU A 167 -4.79 1.90 -5.84
C GLU A 167 -5.89 2.98 -5.85
N ASN A 168 -5.52 4.21 -6.23
CA ASN A 168 -6.49 5.31 -6.31
C ASN A 168 -7.52 5.08 -7.41
N ALA A 169 -7.11 4.53 -8.55
CA ALA A 169 -8.00 4.15 -9.64
C ALA A 169 -8.97 3.04 -9.23
N LEU A 170 -8.50 2.01 -8.53
CA LEU A 170 -9.33 0.93 -7.98
C LEU A 170 -10.42 1.46 -7.06
N MET A 171 -10.03 2.27 -6.07
CA MET A 171 -10.98 2.84 -5.11
C MET A 171 -12.02 3.75 -5.79
N ALA A 172 -11.59 4.59 -6.74
CA ALA A 172 -12.51 5.47 -7.45
C ALA A 172 -13.44 4.72 -8.42
N ALA A 173 -12.93 3.70 -9.11
CA ALA A 173 -13.69 2.93 -10.08
C ALA A 173 -14.77 2.05 -9.41
N ALA A 174 -14.56 1.64 -8.15
CA ALA A 174 -15.46 0.74 -7.43
C ALA A 174 -16.91 1.28 -7.31
N LEU A 175 -17.10 2.61 -7.28
CA LEU A 175 -18.44 3.26 -7.25
C LEU A 175 -18.75 4.08 -8.52
N ALA A 176 -17.86 4.05 -9.51
CA ALA A 176 -18.08 4.72 -10.78
C ALA A 176 -19.22 4.06 -11.57
N ARG A 177 -19.88 4.79 -12.47
CA ARG A 177 -20.91 4.21 -13.32
C ARG A 177 -20.28 3.47 -14.50
N GLY A 178 -20.52 2.17 -14.59
CA GLY A 178 -20.06 1.33 -15.70
C GLY A 178 -18.69 0.70 -15.45
N THR A 179 -18.14 0.09 -16.50
CA THR A 179 -16.89 -0.69 -16.40
C THR A 179 -15.66 0.20 -16.59
N THR A 180 -14.69 0.05 -15.70
CA THR A 180 -13.34 0.61 -15.82
C THR A 180 -12.36 -0.50 -16.14
N VAL A 181 -11.44 -0.26 -17.07
CA VAL A 181 -10.33 -1.18 -17.38
C VAL A 181 -9.03 -0.42 -17.15
N ILE A 182 -8.23 -0.89 -16.19
CA ILE A 182 -6.90 -0.36 -15.89
C ILE A 182 -5.88 -1.24 -16.60
N GLU A 183 -5.10 -0.66 -17.49
CA GLU A 183 -4.01 -1.32 -18.22
C GLU A 183 -2.65 -0.81 -17.76
N ASN A 184 -1.67 -1.71 -17.78
CA ASN A 184 -0.37 -1.51 -17.13
C ASN A 184 -0.52 -1.24 -15.62
N ALA A 185 -1.46 -1.94 -15.00
CA ALA A 185 -1.71 -1.89 -13.57
C ALA A 185 -0.51 -2.43 -12.78
N ALA A 186 -0.33 -1.88 -11.57
CA ALA A 186 0.63 -2.37 -10.61
C ALA A 186 0.18 -3.75 -10.07
N LYS A 187 1.14 -4.65 -9.86
CA LYS A 187 0.91 -6.07 -9.55
C LYS A 187 1.30 -6.45 -8.13
N GLU A 188 1.76 -5.46 -7.38
CA GLU A 188 2.27 -5.60 -6.03
C GLU A 188 1.26 -6.30 -5.11
N PRO A 189 1.73 -7.14 -4.16
CA PRO A 189 0.86 -7.81 -3.20
C PRO A 189 -0.08 -6.87 -2.44
N GLU A 190 0.36 -5.63 -2.21
CA GLU A 190 -0.44 -4.59 -1.56
C GLU A 190 -1.67 -4.17 -2.40
N VAL A 191 -1.56 -4.17 -3.74
CA VAL A 191 -2.67 -3.89 -4.66
C VAL A 191 -3.67 -5.05 -4.65
N VAL A 192 -3.16 -6.29 -4.61
CA VAL A 192 -3.99 -7.50 -4.49
C VAL A 192 -4.77 -7.48 -3.17
N ASP A 193 -4.11 -7.12 -2.06
CA ASP A 193 -4.75 -7.03 -0.74
C ASP A 193 -5.85 -5.96 -0.70
N LEU A 194 -5.61 -4.80 -1.34
CA LEU A 194 -6.64 -3.78 -1.52
C LEU A 194 -7.86 -4.32 -2.30
N VAL A 195 -7.64 -5.06 -3.39
CA VAL A 195 -8.74 -5.65 -4.16
C VAL A 195 -9.53 -6.66 -3.32
N HIS A 196 -8.86 -7.50 -2.52
CA HIS A 196 -9.52 -8.42 -1.62
C HIS A 196 -10.43 -7.69 -0.62
N TYR A 197 -9.94 -6.59 -0.03
CA TYR A 197 -10.75 -5.76 0.86
C TYR A 197 -11.93 -5.09 0.12
N LEU A 198 -11.70 -4.49 -1.04
CA LEU A 198 -12.78 -3.87 -1.83
C LEU A 198 -13.85 -4.90 -2.21
N ARG A 199 -13.47 -6.13 -2.57
CA ARG A 199 -14.43 -7.23 -2.81
C ARG A 199 -15.19 -7.62 -1.55
N SER A 200 -14.56 -7.65 -0.37
CA SER A 200 -15.27 -7.94 0.88
C SER A 200 -16.28 -6.84 1.25
N MET A 201 -16.08 -5.61 0.75
CA MET A 201 -17.05 -4.52 0.81
C MET A 201 -18.18 -4.63 -0.24
N GLY A 202 -18.08 -5.55 -1.21
CA GLY A 202 -19.06 -5.76 -2.28
C GLY A 202 -18.65 -5.26 -3.67
N ALA A 203 -17.41 -4.83 -3.87
CA ALA A 203 -16.94 -4.40 -5.18
C ALA A 203 -16.81 -5.58 -6.16
N LYS A 204 -16.97 -5.29 -7.46
CA LYS A 204 -16.77 -6.25 -8.54
C LYS A 204 -15.50 -5.89 -9.31
N ILE A 205 -14.43 -6.60 -9.00
CA ILE A 205 -13.10 -6.38 -9.55
C ILE A 205 -12.58 -7.73 -10.02
N ASP A 206 -11.85 -7.78 -11.13
CA ASP A 206 -11.17 -8.97 -11.67
C ASP A 206 -9.79 -8.61 -12.23
N GLY A 207 -8.84 -9.54 -12.16
CA GLY A 207 -7.51 -9.40 -12.75
C GLY A 207 -6.45 -8.81 -11.83
N GLU A 208 -6.70 -8.78 -10.51
CA GLU A 208 -5.70 -8.41 -9.52
C GLU A 208 -4.42 -9.25 -9.64
N GLY A 209 -3.26 -8.63 -9.42
CA GLY A 209 -1.95 -9.26 -9.63
C GLY A 209 -1.56 -9.40 -11.11
N THR A 210 -2.42 -9.02 -12.06
CA THR A 210 -2.10 -8.95 -13.49
C THR A 210 -1.93 -7.50 -13.96
N SER A 211 -1.50 -7.31 -15.22
CA SER A 211 -1.33 -5.96 -15.80
C SER A 211 -2.64 -5.33 -16.26
N VAL A 212 -3.75 -6.07 -16.24
CA VAL A 212 -5.06 -5.59 -16.66
C VAL A 212 -6.08 -5.90 -15.56
N ILE A 213 -6.62 -4.85 -14.95
CA ILE A 213 -7.65 -4.98 -13.92
C ILE A 213 -8.96 -4.41 -14.46
N THR A 214 -10.04 -5.19 -14.39
CA THR A 214 -11.38 -4.77 -14.78
C THR A 214 -12.23 -4.55 -13.53
N ILE A 215 -12.95 -3.44 -13.48
CA ILE A 215 -13.79 -3.03 -12.36
C ILE A 215 -15.17 -2.70 -12.90
N ASP A 216 -16.19 -3.44 -12.48
CA ASP A 216 -17.58 -3.09 -12.70
C ASP A 216 -18.07 -2.29 -11.51
N GLY A 217 -18.19 -0.97 -11.69
CA GLY A 217 -18.60 -0.10 -10.58
C GLY A 217 -20.01 -0.43 -10.09
N VAL A 218 -20.18 -0.42 -8.77
CA VAL A 218 -21.43 -0.74 -8.07
C VAL A 218 -22.08 0.53 -7.52
N ASP A 219 -23.34 0.45 -7.13
CA ASP A 219 -24.06 1.61 -6.58
C ASP A 219 -23.67 1.91 -5.12
N GLU A 220 -23.33 0.87 -4.35
CA GLU A 220 -22.97 0.98 -2.94
C GLU A 220 -21.96 -0.08 -2.52
N LEU A 221 -21.21 0.24 -1.47
CA LEU A 221 -20.30 -0.66 -0.78
C LEU A 221 -20.66 -0.67 0.71
N HIS A 222 -20.28 -1.74 1.40
CA HIS A 222 -20.62 -1.98 2.79
C HIS A 222 -19.36 -2.09 3.67
N PRO A 223 -19.46 -1.80 4.98
CA PRO A 223 -18.35 -2.06 5.89
C PRO A 223 -17.97 -3.53 5.92
N ALA A 224 -16.67 -3.79 6.01
CA ALA A 224 -16.12 -5.13 6.02
C ALA A 224 -15.04 -5.30 7.09
N GLU A 225 -14.73 -6.56 7.36
CA GLU A 225 -13.60 -6.97 8.18
C GLU A 225 -12.47 -7.45 7.25
N HIS A 226 -11.22 -7.12 7.58
CA HIS A 226 -10.07 -7.52 6.78
C HIS A 226 -8.82 -7.69 7.61
N ARG A 227 -7.97 -8.66 7.27
CA ARG A 227 -6.66 -8.84 7.90
C ARG A 227 -5.59 -8.37 6.93
N ILE A 228 -4.82 -7.35 7.32
CA ILE A 228 -3.73 -6.81 6.48
C ILE A 228 -2.69 -7.89 6.21
N VAL A 229 -2.30 -8.02 4.93
CA VAL A 229 -1.26 -8.96 4.49
C VAL A 229 0.07 -8.71 5.23
N PRO A 230 0.90 -9.74 5.50
CA PRO A 230 2.22 -9.55 6.10
C PRO A 230 3.14 -8.60 5.34
N ASP A 231 4.00 -7.88 6.06
CA ASP A 231 4.95 -6.95 5.48
C ASP A 231 6.15 -7.69 4.85
N ARG A 232 6.14 -7.78 3.52
CA ARG A 232 7.23 -8.40 2.76
C ARG A 232 8.55 -7.62 2.87
N ILE A 233 8.51 -6.31 3.09
CA ILE A 233 9.72 -5.47 3.18
C ILE A 233 10.36 -5.64 4.56
N GLU A 234 9.56 -5.71 5.63
CA GLU A 234 10.04 -6.08 6.97
C GLU A 234 10.65 -7.49 6.96
N ALA A 235 9.92 -8.47 6.41
CA ALA A 235 10.39 -9.85 6.27
C ALA A 235 11.73 -9.92 5.53
N GLY A 236 11.83 -9.26 4.37
CA GLY A 236 13.07 -9.22 3.59
C GLY A 236 14.22 -8.55 4.33
N THR A 237 13.96 -7.47 5.06
CA THR A 237 14.98 -6.79 5.88
C THR A 237 15.54 -7.72 6.96
N LEU A 238 14.69 -8.48 7.64
CA LEU A 238 15.11 -9.39 8.70
C LEU A 238 15.82 -10.64 8.15
N LEU A 239 15.42 -11.13 6.98
CA LEU A 239 16.15 -12.19 6.26
C LEU A 239 17.57 -11.74 5.91
N ILE A 240 17.73 -10.55 5.33
CA ILE A 240 19.04 -10.01 4.99
C ILE A 240 19.89 -9.83 6.26
N ALA A 241 19.30 -9.33 7.35
CA ALA A 241 20.00 -9.21 8.63
C ALA A 241 20.50 -10.56 9.16
N GLY A 242 19.69 -11.62 9.07
CA GLY A 242 20.10 -12.98 9.41
C GLY A 242 21.27 -13.48 8.56
N ALA A 243 21.18 -13.23 7.25
CA ALA A 243 22.20 -13.63 6.27
C ALA A 243 23.56 -12.98 6.54
N ILE A 244 23.62 -11.64 6.63
CA ILE A 244 24.89 -10.89 6.78
C ILE A 244 25.56 -11.08 8.14
N THR A 245 24.82 -11.54 9.15
CA THR A 245 25.36 -11.83 10.49
C THR A 245 25.84 -13.28 10.64
N GLY A 246 25.77 -14.09 9.57
CA GLY A 246 26.17 -15.50 9.56
C GLY A 246 25.25 -16.40 10.37
N GLY A 247 24.02 -15.95 10.60
CA GLY A 247 23.07 -16.56 11.51
C GLY A 247 22.07 -17.51 10.87
N SER A 248 21.21 -18.10 11.71
CA SER A 248 20.06 -18.90 11.27
C SER A 248 18.78 -18.24 11.77
N VAL A 249 18.06 -17.57 10.87
CA VAL A 249 16.89 -16.76 11.20
C VAL A 249 15.66 -17.27 10.44
N THR A 250 14.58 -17.55 11.16
CA THR A 250 13.27 -17.91 10.61
C THR A 250 12.30 -16.74 10.75
N ILE A 251 11.82 -16.22 9.63
CA ILE A 251 10.76 -15.23 9.57
C ILE A 251 9.42 -15.96 9.48
N ARG A 252 8.55 -15.76 10.47
CA ARG A 252 7.22 -16.37 10.57
C ARG A 252 6.13 -15.37 10.17
N GLN A 253 4.95 -15.89 9.85
CA GLN A 253 3.80 -15.10 9.39
C GLN A 253 4.09 -14.26 8.15
N CYS A 254 4.88 -14.78 7.21
CA CYS A 254 5.14 -14.13 5.92
C CYS A 254 4.52 -14.94 4.77
N VAL A 255 4.53 -14.38 3.56
CA VAL A 255 4.07 -15.06 2.34
C VAL A 255 5.27 -15.20 1.41
N PRO A 256 5.90 -16.39 1.32
CA PRO A 256 7.13 -16.58 0.56
C PRO A 256 7.06 -16.14 -0.91
N GLN A 257 5.89 -16.31 -1.53
CA GLN A 257 5.66 -15.92 -2.91
C GLN A 257 5.83 -14.41 -3.13
N HIS A 258 5.58 -13.58 -2.12
CA HIS A 258 5.79 -12.11 -2.19
C HIS A 258 7.28 -11.72 -2.15
N LEU A 259 8.16 -12.67 -1.82
CA LEU A 259 9.59 -12.48 -1.60
C LEU A 259 10.46 -13.29 -2.56
N GLN A 260 9.87 -13.92 -3.59
CA GLN A 260 10.59 -14.81 -4.49
C GLN A 260 11.85 -14.17 -5.08
N ALA A 261 11.75 -12.95 -5.61
CA ALA A 261 12.89 -12.24 -6.19
C ALA A 261 14.02 -11.96 -5.18
N LEU A 262 13.69 -11.75 -3.90
CA LEU A 262 14.71 -11.63 -2.85
C LEU A 262 15.36 -12.99 -2.58
N MET A 263 14.55 -14.05 -2.41
CA MET A 263 15.05 -15.39 -2.12
C MET A 263 15.98 -15.89 -3.22
N ASP A 264 15.61 -15.70 -4.49
CA ASP A 264 16.44 -16.04 -5.64
C ASP A 264 17.79 -15.30 -5.58
N LYS A 265 17.78 -14.00 -5.25
CA LYS A 265 19.02 -13.20 -5.13
C LYS A 265 19.88 -13.56 -3.94
N MET A 266 19.28 -13.96 -2.82
CA MET A 266 20.03 -14.50 -1.69
C MET A 266 20.67 -15.85 -2.05
N GLN A 267 19.98 -16.69 -2.81
CA GLN A 267 20.53 -17.95 -3.32
C GLN A 267 21.65 -17.72 -4.33
N ASP A 268 21.53 -16.75 -5.24
CA ASP A 268 22.61 -16.32 -6.15
C ASP A 268 23.88 -15.92 -5.36
N CYS A 269 23.72 -15.28 -4.20
CA CYS A 269 24.82 -14.92 -3.31
C CYS A 269 25.45 -16.12 -2.57
N GLY A 270 24.82 -17.31 -2.61
CA GLY A 270 25.27 -18.51 -1.89
C GLY A 270 24.58 -18.74 -0.54
N PHE A 271 23.59 -17.93 -0.16
CA PHE A 271 22.80 -18.17 1.06
C PHE A 271 21.83 -19.33 0.88
N LYS A 272 21.68 -20.14 1.93
CA LYS A 272 20.67 -21.20 1.98
C LYS A 272 19.37 -20.61 2.49
N VAL A 273 18.37 -20.56 1.61
CA VAL A 273 17.04 -20.04 1.91
C VAL A 273 16.01 -21.12 1.67
N HIS A 274 15.23 -21.42 2.71
CA HIS A 274 14.15 -22.39 2.71
C HIS A 274 12.84 -21.68 3.03
N SER A 275 11.73 -22.13 2.45
CA SER A 275 10.40 -21.62 2.78
C SER A 275 9.41 -22.76 2.99
N ASP A 276 8.43 -22.52 3.84
CA ASP A 276 7.21 -23.32 3.95
C ASP A 276 6.00 -22.50 3.47
N GLU A 277 4.78 -22.76 3.94
CA GLU A 277 3.61 -21.99 3.54
C GLU A 277 3.56 -20.57 4.13
N THR A 278 4.13 -20.37 5.33
CA THR A 278 3.97 -19.14 6.12
C THR A 278 5.28 -18.62 6.75
N SER A 279 6.41 -19.24 6.40
CA SER A 279 7.72 -18.93 6.95
C SER A 279 8.83 -19.03 5.91
N ILE A 280 9.89 -18.26 6.13
CA ILE A 280 11.14 -18.32 5.37
C ILE A 280 12.29 -18.39 6.36
N THR A 281 13.18 -19.34 6.18
CA THR A 281 14.40 -19.48 6.97
C THR A 281 15.61 -19.21 6.09
N VAL A 282 16.49 -18.31 6.54
CA VAL A 282 17.86 -18.22 6.05
C VAL A 282 18.78 -18.94 7.03
N GLU A 283 19.58 -19.87 6.52
CA GLU A 283 20.58 -20.58 7.31
C GLU A 283 21.96 -19.97 7.16
N THR A 284 22.86 -20.34 8.06
CA THR A 284 24.28 -19.99 7.98
C THR A 284 24.88 -20.48 6.66
N ALA A 285 25.46 -19.54 5.91
CA ALA A 285 26.27 -19.83 4.73
C ALA A 285 27.75 -19.82 5.11
N GLY A 286 28.54 -20.75 4.54
CA GLY A 286 29.98 -20.80 4.77
C GLY A 286 30.72 -19.67 4.03
N GLU A 287 30.43 -19.53 2.74
CA GLU A 287 30.94 -18.45 1.89
C GLU A 287 29.76 -17.84 1.13
N TRP A 288 29.80 -16.53 0.92
CA TRP A 288 28.83 -15.79 0.11
C TRP A 288 29.54 -14.73 -0.73
N SER A 289 28.91 -14.34 -1.84
CA SER A 289 29.47 -13.38 -2.79
C SER A 289 28.43 -12.35 -3.24
N GLY A 290 28.89 -11.24 -3.81
CA GLY A 290 28.00 -10.23 -4.37
C GLY A 290 27.29 -10.74 -5.65
N THR A 291 26.11 -10.20 -5.91
CA THR A 291 25.36 -10.45 -7.15
C THR A 291 24.82 -9.14 -7.72
N ASP A 292 24.53 -9.12 -9.02
CA ASP A 292 23.89 -7.99 -9.65
C ASP A 292 22.38 -8.01 -9.39
N VAL A 293 21.85 -6.84 -9.00
CA VAL A 293 20.42 -6.62 -8.75
C VAL A 293 19.96 -5.41 -9.54
N ALA A 294 18.87 -5.58 -10.30
CA ALA A 294 18.14 -4.50 -10.94
C ALA A 294 16.74 -4.39 -10.32
N THR A 295 16.38 -3.22 -9.83
CA THR A 295 15.04 -2.97 -9.28
C THR A 295 14.04 -2.73 -10.41
N ALA A 296 12.84 -3.27 -10.27
CA ALA A 296 11.74 -3.07 -11.20
C ALA A 296 10.39 -3.33 -10.50
N PRO A 297 9.25 -2.98 -11.12
CA PRO A 297 7.94 -3.29 -10.57
C PRO A 297 7.74 -4.79 -10.30
N TYR A 298 6.88 -5.12 -9.34
CA TYR A 298 6.59 -6.51 -8.98
C TYR A 298 6.16 -7.34 -10.22
N PRO A 299 6.63 -8.60 -10.39
CA PRO A 299 7.32 -9.47 -9.43
C PRO A 299 8.86 -9.36 -9.41
N ALA A 300 9.45 -8.33 -10.03
CA ALA A 300 10.90 -8.15 -9.99
C ALA A 300 11.40 -7.70 -8.60
N PHE A 301 12.73 -7.57 -8.45
CA PHE A 301 13.34 -7.20 -7.17
C PHE A 301 12.83 -5.81 -6.71
N PRO A 302 12.25 -5.71 -5.49
CA PRO A 302 11.60 -4.49 -5.06
C PRO A 302 12.61 -3.41 -4.66
N THR A 303 12.36 -2.17 -5.10
CA THR A 303 13.23 -1.04 -4.77
C THR A 303 13.33 -0.76 -3.27
N ASP A 304 12.34 -1.19 -2.49
CA ASP A 304 12.26 -0.99 -1.03
C ASP A 304 13.20 -1.90 -0.24
N LEU A 305 13.77 -2.95 -0.87
CA LEU A 305 14.82 -3.81 -0.30
C LEU A 305 16.21 -3.50 -0.87
N GLN A 306 16.31 -2.56 -1.80
CA GLN A 306 17.56 -2.26 -2.51
C GLN A 306 18.64 -1.76 -1.56
N ALA A 307 18.32 -0.87 -0.62
CA ALA A 307 19.29 -0.31 0.31
C ALA A 307 19.78 -1.33 1.34
N GLN A 308 18.92 -2.27 1.73
CA GLN A 308 19.24 -3.34 2.67
C GLN A 308 20.12 -4.41 2.04
N PHE A 309 19.95 -4.63 0.73
CA PHE A 309 20.70 -5.65 -0.01
C PHE A 309 22.09 -5.17 -0.47
N MET A 310 22.34 -3.85 -0.45
CA MET A 310 23.67 -3.24 -0.69
C MET A 310 24.59 -3.38 0.52
#